data_AF-A0A974WSQ9-F1
#
_entry.id   AF-A0A974WSQ9-F1
#
_cell.length_a   1.000
_cell.length_b   1.000
_cell.length_c   1.000
_cell.angle_alpha   90.00
_cell.angle_beta   90.00
_cell.angle_gamma   90.00
#
_symmetry.space_group_name_H-M   'P 1'
#
loop_
_entity.id
_entity.type
_entity.pdbx_description
1 polymer ?
#
loop_
_entity_poly.entity_id
_entity_poly.type
_entity_poly.pdbx_seq_one_letter_code
_entity_poly.pdbx_strand_id
1 'polypeptide(L)' 'MSSAARDARDRVFTRREYMVYRAVMAGAPALQATAAVSSTALDHPDWDMDETMTWAQWEAHVRRVRAAGRRSPTTR' A
#
# COMPACT_ATOMS: atom_id res chain seq x y z
N MET A 1 -21.56 1.31 12.02
CA MET A 1 -20.12 1.55 11.77
C MET A 1 -19.67 2.66 12.70
N SER A 2 -18.70 2.39 13.59
CA SER A 2 -18.20 3.39 14.55
C SER A 2 -17.47 4.53 13.82
N SER A 3 -17.62 5.77 14.29
CA SER A 3 -17.03 7.00 13.71
C SER A 3 -15.53 6.85 13.40
N ALA A 4 -14.79 6.18 14.28
CA ALA A 4 -13.35 5.97 14.17
C ALA A 4 -12.89 5.21 12.91
N ALA A 5 -13.71 4.29 12.39
CA ALA A 5 -13.36 3.53 11.18
C ALA A 5 -13.53 4.36 9.89
N ARG A 6 -14.36 5.42 9.95
CA ARG A 6 -14.52 6.37 8.85
C ARG A 6 -13.36 7.37 8.85
N ASP A 7 -12.98 7.88 10.01
CA ASP A 7 -11.83 8.79 10.15
C ASP A 7 -10.51 8.15 9.67
N ALA A 8 -10.30 6.86 9.96
CA ALA A 8 -9.13 6.13 9.47
C ALA A 8 -9.11 5.97 7.93
N ARG A 9 -10.29 5.96 7.28
CA ARG A 9 -10.38 5.87 5.81
C ARG A 9 -10.07 7.19 5.11
N ASP A 10 -10.40 8.30 5.76
CA ASP A 10 -10.23 9.65 5.21
C ASP A 10 -8.86 10.26 5.57
N ARG A 11 -8.13 9.64 6.51
CA ARG A 11 -6.74 9.99 6.79
C ARG A 11 -5.86 9.75 5.55
N VAL A 12 -5.01 10.74 5.26
CA VAL A 12 -4.01 10.68 4.20
C VAL A 12 -2.76 9.97 4.72
N PHE A 13 -2.22 9.07 3.91
CA PHE A 13 -1.01 8.31 4.17
C PHE A 13 -0.08 8.38 2.96
N THR A 14 1.22 8.47 3.22
CA THR A 14 2.22 8.18 2.19
C THR A 14 2.14 6.71 1.76
N ARG A 15 2.64 6.39 0.56
CA ARG A 15 2.76 5.00 0.10
C ARG A 15 3.54 4.14 1.10
N ARG A 16 4.63 4.69 1.65
CA ARG A 16 5.45 4.04 2.69
C ARG A 16 4.62 3.67 3.91
N GLU A 17 3.93 4.65 4.49
CA GLU A 17 3.10 4.43 5.68
C GLU A 17 1.97 3.44 5.42
N TYR A 18 1.27 3.57 4.28
CA TYR A 18 0.22 2.64 3.89
C TYR A 18 0.71 1.20 3.85
N MET A 19 1.86 0.95 3.23
CA MET A 19 2.42 -0.40 3.13
C MET A 19 2.82 -0.98 4.49
N VAL A 20 3.43 -0.17 5.36
CA VAL A 20 3.80 -0.58 6.72
C VAL A 20 2.55 -0.92 7.52
N TYR A 21 1.56 -0.02 7.56
CA TYR A 21 0.31 -0.26 8.29
C TYR A 21 -0.45 -1.47 7.77
N ARG A 22 -0.46 -1.68 6.45
CA ARG A 22 -1.08 -2.85 5.84
C ARG A 22 -0.41 -4.15 6.29
N ALA A 23 0.92 -4.19 6.34
CA ALA A 23 1.65 -5.35 6.81
C ALA A 23 1.42 -5.61 8.30
N VAL A 24 1.41 -4.55 9.12
CA VAL A 24 1.12 -4.65 10.56
C VAL A 24 -0.30 -5.16 10.81
N MET A 25 -1.31 -4.63 10.10
CA MET A 25 -2.69 -5.12 10.21
C MET A 25 -2.87 -6.56 9.71
N ALA A 26 -1.97 -7.05 8.84
CA ALA A 26 -1.93 -8.44 8.43
C ALA A 26 -1.20 -9.35 9.45
N GLY A 27 -0.68 -8.79 10.55
CA GLY A 27 -0.02 -9.53 11.63
C GLY A 27 1.50 -9.45 11.64
N ALA A 28 2.14 -8.69 10.74
CA ALA A 28 3.59 -8.55 10.76
C ALA A 28 4.06 -7.66 11.94
N PRO A 29 5.16 -8.01 12.62
CA PRO A 29 5.79 -7.12 13.60
C PRO A 29 6.17 -5.78 12.96
N ALA A 30 5.93 -4.66 13.66
CA ALA A 30 6.14 -3.31 13.11
C ALA A 30 7.57 -3.08 12.58
N LEU A 31 8.60 -3.54 13.30
CA LEU A 31 9.99 -3.42 12.85
C LEU A 31 10.25 -4.19 11.56
N GLN A 32 9.68 -5.39 11.43
CA GLN A 32 9.81 -6.21 10.24
C GLN A 32 9.05 -5.61 9.05
N ALA A 33 7.86 -5.07 9.29
CA ALA A 33 7.07 -4.37 8.28
C ALA A 33 7.82 -3.15 7.72
N THR A 34 8.40 -2.32 8.60
CA THR A 34 9.21 -1.17 8.18
C THR A 34 10.43 -1.59 7.37
N ALA A 35 11.19 -2.58 7.85
CA ALA A 35 12.37 -3.07 7.13
C ALA A 35 12.01 -3.62 5.73
N ALA A 36 10.91 -4.38 5.62
CA ALA A 36 10.45 -4.92 4.35
C ALA A 36 10.04 -3.81 3.36
N VAL A 37 9.35 -2.77 3.83
CA VAL A 37 8.97 -1.63 2.96
C VAL A 37 10.19 -0.84 2.52
N SER A 38 11.18 -0.63 3.41
CA SER A 38 12.45 -0.01 3.04
C SER A 38 13.18 -0.79 1.96
N SER A 39 13.24 -2.13 2.06
CA SER A 39 13.81 -2.98 1.00
C SER A 39 13.02 -2.85 -0.30
N THR A 40 11.68 -2.91 -0.23
CA THR A 40 10.81 -2.81 -1.41
C THR A 40 11.03 -1.48 -2.16
N ALA A 41 11.28 -0.39 -1.44
CA ALA A 41 11.57 0.90 -2.06
C ALA A 41 12.90 0.91 -2.84
N LEU A 42 13.89 0.11 -2.42
CA LEU A 42 15.14 -0.04 -3.16
C LEU A 42 14.96 -0.90 -4.41
N ASP A 43 14.11 -1.94 -4.33
CA ASP A 43 13.81 -2.84 -5.44
C ASP A 43 12.92 -2.19 -6.52
N HIS A 44 12.17 -1.15 -6.13
CA HIS A 44 11.26 -0.40 -7.01
C HIS A 44 11.56 1.11 -6.95
N PRO A 45 12.70 1.57 -7.51
CA PRO A 45 13.10 2.97 -7.45
C PRO A 45 12.19 3.91 -8.27
N ASP A 46 11.35 3.35 -9.14
CA ASP A 46 10.33 4.07 -9.91
C ASP A 46 9.07 4.38 -9.08
N TRP A 47 8.93 3.79 -7.89
CA TRP A 47 7.79 4.05 -7.03
C TRP A 47 8.00 5.33 -6.24
N ASP A 48 7.05 6.26 -6.39
CA ASP A 48 6.96 7.40 -5.49
C ASP A 48 6.48 6.94 -4.10
N MET A 49 7.42 6.82 -3.16
CA MET A 49 7.16 6.39 -1.80
C MET A 49 6.53 7.47 -0.93
N ASP A 50 6.58 8.72 -1.38
CA ASP A 50 6.04 9.89 -0.69
C ASP A 50 4.71 10.36 -1.33
N GLU A 51 4.24 9.68 -2.39
CA GLU A 51 2.90 9.82 -2.93
C GLU A 51 1.88 9.69 -1.80
N THR A 52 0.93 10.63 -1.74
CA THR A 52 -0.07 10.70 -0.67
C THR A 52 -1.46 10.38 -1.20
N MET A 53 -2.15 9.48 -0.52
CA MET A 53 -3.54 9.13 -0.82
C MET A 53 -4.27 8.76 0.48
N THR A 54 -5.60 8.77 0.45
CA THR A 54 -6.39 8.18 1.53
C THR A 54 -6.27 6.66 1.51
N TRP A 55 -6.60 6.01 2.64
CA TRP A 55 -6.60 4.54 2.71
C TRP A 55 -7.46 3.90 1.61
N ALA A 56 -8.65 4.47 1.38
CA ALA A 56 -9.59 3.98 0.37
C ALA A 56 -9.04 4.11 -1.05
N GLN A 57 -8.34 5.22 -1.35
CA GLN A 57 -7.69 5.44 -2.62
C GLN A 57 -6.54 4.44 -2.84
N TRP A 58 -5.73 4.16 -1.81
CA TRP A 58 -4.69 3.13 -1.87
C TRP A 58 -5.24 1.74 -2.16
N GLU A 59 -6.33 1.34 -1.48
CA GLU A 59 -6.98 0.06 -1.76
C GLU A 59 -7.48 -0.04 -3.21
N ALA A 60 -8.05 1.05 -3.74
CA ALA A 60 -8.50 1.11 -5.12
C ALA A 60 -7.31 1.04 -6.10
N HIS A 61 -6.22 1.77 -5.82
CA HIS A 61 -4.99 1.76 -6.61
C HIS A 61 -4.39 0.35 -6.70
N VAL A 62 -4.21 -0.32 -5.55
CA VAL A 62 -3.66 -1.70 -5.51
C VAL A 62 -4.55 -2.68 -6.27
N ARG A 63 -5.88 -2.54 -6.17
CA ARG A 63 -6.81 -3.37 -6.96
C ARG A 63 -6.65 -3.13 -8.46
N ARG A 64 -6.51 -1.86 -8.89
CA ARG A 64 -6.28 -1.50 -10.29
C ARG A 64 -4.96 -2.07 -10.82
N VAL A 65 -3.86 -1.90 -10.10
CA VAL A 65 -2.54 -2.42 -10.48
C VAL A 65 -2.57 -3.95 -10.56
N ARG A 66 -3.18 -4.65 -9.59
CA ARG A 66 -3.35 -6.12 -9.63
C ARG A 66 -4.24 -6.58 -10.77
N ALA A 67 -5.27 -5.82 -11.14
CA ALA A 67 -6.11 -6.14 -12.30
C ALA A 67 -5.36 -5.92 -13.62
N ALA A 68 -4.54 -4.87 -13.71
CA ALA A 68 -3.70 -4.60 -14.87
C ALA A 68 -2.61 -5.68 -15.06
N GLY A 69 -1.91 -6.05 -13.99
CA GLY A 69 -0.89 -7.11 -14.05
C GLY A 69 -1.44 -8.50 -14.41
N ARG A 70 -2.69 -8.80 -14.02
CA ARG A 70 -3.39 -10.04 -14.44
C ARG A 70 -3.89 -10.00 -15.89
N ARG A 71 -3.94 -8.83 -16.51
CA ARG A 71 -4.36 -8.64 -17.90
C ARG A 71 -3.19 -8.55 -18.88
N SER A 72 -1.94 -8.59 -18.39
CA SER A 72 -0.79 -8.76 -19.26
C SER A 72 -0.90 -10.13 -19.95
N PRO A 73 -1.12 -10.17 -21.29
CA PRO A 73 -1.13 -11.43 -22.00
C PRO A 73 0.30 -11.96 -21.97
N THR A 74 0.45 -13.23 -21.63
CA THR A 74 1.61 -14.02 -22.05
C THR A 74 1.67 -13.96 -23.57
N THR A 75 2.41 -12.99 -24.11
CA THR A 75 2.71 -12.96 -25.54
C THR A 75 3.68 -14.10 -25.80
N ARG A 76 3.21 -14.96 -26.70
CA ARG A 76 3.77 -16.20 -27.22
C ARG A 76 5.15 -16.04 -27.85
#